data_AF-A0A9E4FQ02-F1
#
_entry.id   AF-A0A9E4FQ02-F1
#
_cell.length_a   1.000
_cell.length_b   1.000
_cell.length_c   1.000
_cell.angle_alpha   90.00
_cell.angle_beta   90.00
_cell.angle_gamma   90.00
#
_symmetry.space_group_name_H-M   'P 1'
#
loop_
_entity.id
_entity.type
_entity.pdbx_description
1 polymer ?
#
loop_
_entity_poly.entity_id
_entity_poly.type
_entity_poly.pdbx_seq_one_letter_code
_entity_poly.pdbx_strand_id
1 'polypeptide(L)'
;MERLGWVGALIVAVALVVAASVLWLQTRDDLEDSRELLAASRAEVERLSADLAGERTRSFELANELTASQLSLQDANSYLAILGDDLATAQTNIHAAQGRLVEADNRIDALVASRDALEQLLSGTQDELYTLASKHQVLEQSVGNLEQVKEQIGSLDSTITSRNTTIGELDSQIVELRDEIEALKVAREPWMLETRTSGLMCTGSMEPALTCLDEVTWLMNSYPEDIAEGVIISFDIGACRDESKWIAHRVEKVKVEDGIYYYWPKGDNNSQADGCWVPFSHVNGYAINVRRNAHPENAELRNMVVEAQADMDRAMAIHNATKSRYCRAAPTSGTSVGAEHDGKPCYFTSQEWDELDHLYQVVYLGAYRYWECTLDSARNATHSPDGRAPIYQTCSHPGPMS
;
A
#
# COMPACT_ATOMS: atom_id res chain seq x y z
N MET A 1 -151.62 -174.38 -53.86
CA MET A 1 -150.35 -174.21 -54.61
C MET A 1 -149.45 -173.29 -53.79
N GLU A 2 -149.02 -173.59 -52.57
CA GLU A 2 -148.01 -174.55 -52.06
C GLU A 2 -146.60 -174.47 -52.70
N ARG A 3 -145.61 -174.06 -51.87
CA ARG A 3 -144.12 -174.01 -51.98
C ARG A 3 -143.45 -172.73 -52.54
N LEU A 4 -142.98 -171.81 -51.65
CA LEU A 4 -141.78 -170.94 -51.81
C LEU A 4 -141.54 -169.97 -50.61
N GLY A 5 -141.20 -170.48 -49.42
CA GLY A 5 -141.11 -169.69 -48.17
C GLY A 5 -139.78 -169.69 -47.39
N TRP A 6 -138.64 -170.19 -47.92
CA TRP A 6 -137.47 -170.50 -47.06
C TRP A 6 -136.11 -169.84 -47.39
N VAL A 7 -135.97 -169.08 -48.49
CA VAL A 7 -134.64 -168.53 -48.88
C VAL A 7 -134.35 -167.15 -48.26
N GLY A 8 -135.38 -166.39 -47.85
CA GLY A 8 -135.22 -165.02 -47.34
C GLY A 8 -134.53 -164.91 -45.96
N ALA A 9 -134.57 -165.94 -45.11
CA ALA A 9 -134.12 -165.83 -43.73
C ALA A 9 -132.60 -166.04 -43.54
N LEU A 10 -131.95 -166.85 -44.38
CA LEU A 10 -130.54 -167.22 -44.16
C LEU A 10 -129.55 -166.10 -44.53
N ILE A 11 -129.89 -165.30 -45.55
CA ILE A 11 -129.01 -164.25 -46.05
C ILE A 11 -128.87 -163.09 -45.03
N VAL A 12 -129.93 -162.80 -44.27
CA VAL A 12 -129.93 -161.70 -43.29
C VAL A 12 -129.05 -162.03 -42.07
N ALA A 13 -129.03 -163.29 -41.63
CA ALA A 13 -128.26 -163.69 -40.44
C ALA A 13 -126.74 -163.62 -40.66
N VAL A 14 -126.26 -164.01 -41.85
CA VAL A 14 -124.82 -163.97 -42.16
C VAL A 14 -124.32 -162.53 -42.29
N ALA A 15 -125.12 -161.62 -42.86
CA ALA A 15 -124.77 -160.21 -42.98
C ALA A 15 -124.58 -159.53 -41.61
N LEU A 16 -125.38 -159.89 -40.61
CA LEU A 16 -125.29 -159.29 -39.26
C LEU A 16 -124.04 -159.72 -38.49
N VAL A 17 -123.59 -160.98 -38.64
CA VAL A 17 -122.38 -161.47 -37.95
C VAL A 17 -121.11 -160.85 -38.54
N VAL A 18 -121.07 -160.67 -39.87
CA VAL A 18 -119.96 -159.99 -40.53
C VAL A 18 -119.91 -158.51 -40.12
N ALA A 19 -121.07 -157.83 -40.07
CA ALA A 19 -121.13 -156.43 -39.64
C ALA A 19 -120.64 -156.23 -38.19
N ALA A 20 -121.01 -157.13 -37.26
CA ALA A 20 -120.57 -157.04 -35.87
C ALA A 20 -119.06 -157.28 -35.70
N SER A 21 -118.47 -158.15 -36.53
CA SER A 21 -117.03 -158.48 -36.48
C SER A 21 -116.17 -157.35 -37.05
N VAL A 22 -116.65 -156.68 -38.11
CA VAL A 22 -116.01 -155.48 -38.69
C VAL A 22 -116.07 -154.32 -37.71
N LEU A 23 -117.19 -154.14 -37.00
CA LEU A 23 -117.34 -153.08 -36.01
C LEU A 23 -116.38 -153.25 -34.81
N TRP A 24 -116.17 -154.50 -34.36
CA TRP A 24 -115.26 -154.77 -33.24
C TRP A 24 -113.78 -154.54 -33.62
N LEU A 25 -113.39 -154.90 -34.85
CA LEU A 25 -112.06 -154.60 -35.39
C LEU A 25 -111.84 -153.09 -35.54
N GLN A 26 -112.84 -152.34 -36.04
CA GLN A 26 -112.77 -150.88 -36.10
C GLN A 26 -112.61 -150.24 -34.71
N THR A 27 -113.37 -150.71 -33.71
CA THR A 27 -113.23 -150.18 -32.35
C THR A 27 -111.89 -150.49 -31.69
N ARG A 28 -111.22 -151.57 -32.10
CA ARG A 28 -109.90 -151.93 -31.58
C ARG A 28 -108.81 -151.06 -32.21
N ASP A 29 -108.85 -150.87 -33.53
CA ASP A 29 -107.95 -149.95 -34.23
C ASP A 29 -108.11 -148.52 -33.69
N ASP A 30 -109.35 -148.05 -33.48
CA ASP A 30 -109.62 -146.74 -32.88
C ASP A 30 -109.03 -146.60 -31.45
N LEU A 31 -109.00 -147.68 -30.68
CA LEU A 31 -108.44 -147.72 -29.31
C LEU A 31 -106.91 -147.76 -29.31
N GLU A 32 -106.30 -148.40 -30.32
CA GLU A 32 -104.85 -148.47 -30.50
C GLU A 32 -104.32 -147.11 -31.00
N ASP A 33 -105.01 -146.50 -31.98
CA ASP A 33 -104.79 -145.12 -32.43
C ASP A 33 -104.96 -144.11 -31.28
N SER A 34 -106.01 -144.26 -30.47
CA SER A 34 -106.23 -143.41 -29.30
C SER A 34 -105.11 -143.54 -28.25
N ARG A 35 -104.55 -144.74 -28.07
CA ARG A 35 -103.42 -144.97 -27.16
C ARG A 35 -102.12 -144.38 -27.70
N GLU A 36 -101.89 -144.49 -29.00
CA GLU A 36 -100.74 -143.89 -29.65
C GLU A 36 -100.82 -142.36 -29.62
N LEU A 37 -102.00 -141.78 -29.85
CA LEU A 37 -102.29 -140.36 -29.66
C LEU A 37 -102.12 -139.90 -28.22
N LEU A 38 -102.58 -140.68 -27.23
CA LEU A 38 -102.39 -140.37 -25.82
C LEU A 38 -100.92 -140.46 -25.40
N ALA A 39 -100.18 -141.44 -25.91
CA ALA A 39 -98.74 -141.58 -25.68
C ALA A 39 -97.96 -140.42 -26.33
N ALA A 40 -98.31 -140.04 -27.56
CA ALA A 40 -97.73 -138.90 -28.27
C ALA A 40 -98.07 -137.57 -27.57
N SER A 41 -99.32 -137.38 -27.15
CA SER A 41 -99.75 -136.21 -26.39
C SER A 41 -99.05 -136.14 -25.04
N ARG A 42 -98.86 -137.27 -24.35
CA ARG A 42 -98.10 -137.32 -23.10
C ARG A 42 -96.64 -136.98 -23.32
N ALA A 43 -96.00 -137.53 -24.35
CA ALA A 43 -94.63 -137.20 -24.70
C ALA A 43 -94.47 -135.71 -25.03
N GLU A 44 -95.43 -135.12 -25.74
CA GLU A 44 -95.44 -133.68 -26.03
C GLU A 44 -95.70 -132.83 -24.79
N VAL A 45 -96.58 -133.25 -23.87
CA VAL A 45 -96.76 -132.59 -22.57
C VAL A 45 -95.50 -132.67 -21.72
N GLU A 46 -94.82 -133.82 -21.69
CA GLU A 46 -93.54 -133.97 -20.98
C GLU A 46 -92.46 -133.07 -21.60
N ARG A 47 -92.37 -133.00 -22.94
CA ARG A 47 -91.48 -132.09 -23.68
C ARG A 47 -91.77 -130.63 -23.38
N LEU A 48 -93.03 -130.20 -23.45
CA LEU A 48 -93.46 -128.84 -23.13
C LEU A 48 -93.25 -128.50 -21.66
N SER A 49 -93.41 -129.46 -20.75
CA SER A 49 -93.11 -129.26 -19.32
C SER A 49 -91.61 -129.05 -19.09
N ALA A 50 -90.77 -129.78 -19.83
CA ALA A 50 -89.32 -129.64 -19.78
C ALA A 50 -88.88 -128.29 -20.39
N ASP A 51 -89.45 -127.90 -21.53
CA ASP A 51 -89.21 -126.59 -22.17
C ASP A 51 -89.63 -125.46 -21.22
N LEU A 52 -90.82 -125.55 -20.60
CA LEU A 52 -91.31 -124.56 -19.64
C LEU A 52 -90.43 -124.47 -18.38
N ALA A 53 -89.94 -125.60 -17.88
CA ALA A 53 -88.98 -125.63 -16.76
C ALA A 53 -87.62 -125.02 -17.16
N GLY A 54 -87.16 -125.26 -18.39
CA GLY A 54 -85.97 -124.63 -18.96
C GLY A 54 -86.13 -123.11 -19.09
N GLU A 55 -87.24 -122.65 -19.63
CA GLU A 55 -87.56 -121.22 -19.72
C GLU A 55 -87.74 -120.56 -18.36
N ARG A 56 -88.31 -121.26 -17.37
CA ARG A 56 -88.40 -120.75 -16.00
C ARG A 56 -87.02 -120.58 -15.36
N THR A 57 -86.11 -121.53 -15.60
CA THR A 57 -84.72 -121.43 -15.14
C THR A 57 -84.02 -120.24 -15.80
N ARG A 58 -84.12 -120.10 -17.13
CA ARG A 58 -83.57 -118.95 -17.87
C ARG A 58 -84.14 -117.62 -17.40
N SER A 59 -85.45 -117.55 -17.17
CA SER A 59 -86.11 -116.36 -16.65
C SER A 59 -85.59 -115.98 -15.26
N PHE A 60 -85.31 -116.96 -14.41
CA PHE A 60 -84.72 -116.71 -13.10
C PHE A 60 -83.25 -116.25 -13.19
N GLU A 61 -82.45 -116.86 -14.07
CA GLU A 61 -81.07 -116.44 -14.34
C GLU A 61 -81.02 -115.00 -14.85
N LEU A 62 -81.84 -114.66 -15.86
CA LEU A 62 -81.94 -113.30 -16.39
C LEU A 62 -82.42 -112.30 -15.33
N ALA A 63 -83.34 -112.68 -14.44
CA ALA A 63 -83.78 -111.82 -13.35
C ALA A 63 -82.63 -111.55 -12.34
N ASN A 64 -81.81 -112.55 -12.04
CA ASN A 64 -80.64 -112.39 -11.18
C ASN A 64 -79.57 -111.51 -11.85
N GLU A 65 -79.29 -111.73 -13.14
CA GLU A 65 -78.36 -110.90 -13.92
C GLU A 65 -78.84 -109.45 -14.02
N LEU A 66 -80.14 -109.23 -14.23
CA LEU A 66 -80.73 -107.90 -14.26
C LEU A 66 -80.60 -107.21 -12.90
N THR A 67 -80.85 -107.93 -11.80
CA THR A 67 -80.70 -107.41 -10.44
C THR A 67 -79.24 -107.04 -10.14
N ALA A 68 -78.29 -107.90 -10.52
CA ALA A 68 -76.87 -107.63 -10.38
C ALA A 68 -76.43 -106.40 -11.21
N SER A 69 -76.95 -106.28 -12.43
CA SER A 69 -76.69 -105.13 -13.31
C SER A 69 -77.28 -103.84 -12.75
N GLN A 70 -78.48 -103.88 -12.16
CA GLN A 70 -79.09 -102.73 -11.49
C GLN A 70 -78.27 -102.26 -10.29
N LEU A 71 -77.76 -103.20 -9.48
CA LEU A 71 -76.91 -102.87 -8.33
C LEU A 71 -75.59 -102.24 -8.81
N SER A 72 -74.96 -102.81 -9.84
CA SER A 72 -73.73 -102.25 -10.42
C SER A 72 -73.94 -100.85 -11.02
N LEU A 73 -75.08 -100.60 -11.66
CA LEU A 73 -75.45 -99.26 -12.16
C LEU A 73 -75.67 -98.28 -11.00
N GLN A 74 -76.26 -98.71 -9.90
CA GLN A 74 -76.45 -97.89 -8.71
C GLN A 74 -75.11 -97.52 -8.06
N ASP A 75 -74.17 -98.46 -7.97
CA ASP A 75 -72.82 -98.21 -7.47
C ASP A 75 -72.05 -97.27 -8.40
N ALA A 76 -72.13 -97.48 -9.72
CA ALA A 76 -71.52 -96.59 -10.71
C ALA A 76 -72.10 -95.17 -10.65
N ASN A 77 -73.42 -95.03 -10.48
CA ASN A 77 -74.07 -93.72 -10.31
C ASN A 77 -73.62 -93.03 -9.02
N SER A 78 -73.46 -93.78 -7.93
CA SER A 78 -72.95 -93.23 -6.66
C SER A 78 -71.50 -92.76 -6.79
N TYR A 79 -70.67 -93.52 -7.50
CA TYR A 79 -69.29 -93.13 -7.79
C TYR A 79 -69.19 -91.90 -8.70
N LEU A 80 -70.05 -91.80 -9.72
CA LEU A 80 -70.14 -90.60 -10.57
C LEU A 80 -70.56 -89.36 -9.79
N ALA A 81 -71.45 -89.49 -8.79
CA ALA A 81 -71.82 -88.39 -7.92
C ALA A 81 -70.62 -87.90 -7.09
N ILE A 82 -69.84 -88.81 -6.49
CA ILE A 82 -68.62 -88.47 -5.73
C ILE A 82 -67.59 -87.78 -6.63
N LEU A 83 -67.35 -88.31 -7.84
CA LEU A 83 -66.44 -87.68 -8.80
C LEU A 83 -66.92 -86.28 -9.23
N GLY A 84 -68.25 -86.07 -9.32
CA GLY A 84 -68.84 -84.77 -9.58
C GLY A 84 -68.53 -83.76 -8.47
N ASP A 85 -68.68 -84.17 -7.21
CA ASP A 85 -68.38 -83.35 -6.04
C ASP A 85 -66.87 -83.02 -5.92
N ASP A 86 -66.01 -84.01 -6.18
CA ASP A 86 -64.56 -83.84 -6.20
C ASP A 86 -64.13 -82.86 -7.32
N LEU A 87 -64.72 -82.99 -8.51
CA LEU A 87 -64.45 -82.08 -9.63
C LEU A 87 -64.88 -80.65 -9.30
N ALA A 88 -66.06 -80.46 -8.70
CA ALA A 88 -66.54 -79.13 -8.28
C ALA A 88 -65.63 -78.51 -7.20
N THR A 89 -65.15 -79.34 -6.27
CA THR A 89 -64.20 -78.91 -5.22
C THR A 89 -62.85 -78.53 -5.84
N ALA A 90 -62.32 -79.33 -6.77
CA ALA A 90 -61.08 -79.04 -7.48
C ALA A 90 -61.18 -77.75 -8.30
N GLN A 91 -62.29 -77.52 -9.00
CA GLN A 91 -62.55 -76.29 -9.75
C GLN A 91 -62.57 -75.05 -8.82
N THR A 92 -63.22 -75.16 -7.67
CA THR A 92 -63.23 -74.09 -6.66
C THR A 92 -61.82 -73.77 -6.16
N ASN A 93 -61.02 -74.80 -5.87
CA ASN A 93 -59.64 -74.63 -5.43
C ASN A 93 -58.74 -74.01 -6.52
N ILE A 94 -58.92 -74.40 -7.78
CA ILE A 94 -58.20 -73.81 -8.92
C ILE A 94 -58.54 -72.32 -9.06
N HIS A 95 -59.82 -71.94 -8.99
CA HIS A 95 -60.21 -70.54 -9.05
C HIS A 95 -59.65 -69.72 -7.88
N ALA A 96 -59.65 -70.28 -6.66
CA ALA A 96 -59.04 -69.64 -5.51
C ALA A 96 -57.52 -69.46 -5.69
N ALA A 97 -56.83 -70.47 -6.23
CA ALA A 97 -55.40 -70.40 -6.53
C ALA A 97 -55.09 -69.36 -7.63
N GLN A 98 -55.92 -69.27 -8.67
CA GLN A 98 -55.80 -68.24 -9.71
C GLN A 98 -55.95 -66.83 -9.11
N GLY A 99 -56.93 -66.62 -8.22
CA GLY A 99 -57.09 -65.33 -7.52
C GLY A 99 -55.87 -64.97 -6.68
N ARG A 100 -55.29 -65.93 -5.96
CA ARG A 100 -54.04 -65.73 -5.20
C ARG A 100 -52.83 -65.43 -6.09
N LEU A 101 -52.77 -66.01 -7.28
CA LEU A 101 -51.70 -65.75 -8.24
C LEU A 101 -51.76 -64.30 -8.74
N VAL A 102 -52.95 -63.84 -9.13
CA VAL A 102 -53.17 -62.45 -9.57
C VAL A 102 -52.81 -61.45 -8.47
N GLU A 103 -53.20 -61.71 -7.22
CA GLU A 103 -52.83 -60.85 -6.09
C GLU A 103 -51.32 -60.83 -5.83
N ALA A 104 -50.66 -61.98 -5.96
CA ALA A 104 -49.20 -62.05 -5.84
C ALA A 104 -48.49 -61.26 -6.95
N ASP A 105 -49.00 -61.33 -8.18
CA ASP A 105 -48.47 -60.61 -9.35
C ASP A 105 -48.59 -59.09 -9.14
N ASN A 106 -49.77 -58.61 -8.76
CA ASN A 106 -50.00 -57.20 -8.40
C ASN A 106 -49.03 -56.71 -7.30
N ARG A 107 -48.76 -57.56 -6.31
CA ARG A 107 -47.82 -57.24 -5.22
C ARG A 107 -46.37 -57.21 -5.70
N ILE A 108 -45.99 -58.08 -6.63
CA ILE A 108 -44.66 -58.06 -7.26
C ILE A 108 -44.48 -56.75 -8.02
N ASP A 109 -45.46 -56.34 -8.82
CA ASP A 109 -45.42 -55.08 -9.57
C ASP A 109 -45.26 -53.87 -8.64
N ALA A 110 -46.00 -53.84 -7.53
CA ALA A 110 -45.88 -52.78 -6.54
C ALA A 110 -44.49 -52.74 -5.88
N LEU A 111 -43.90 -53.91 -5.59
CA LEU A 111 -42.55 -54.00 -5.04
C LEU A 111 -41.48 -53.59 -6.05
N VAL A 112 -41.66 -53.92 -7.32
CA VAL A 112 -40.79 -53.49 -8.43
C VAL A 112 -40.82 -51.96 -8.55
N ALA A 113 -42.00 -51.36 -8.56
CA ALA A 113 -42.13 -49.90 -8.58
C ALA A 113 -41.47 -49.23 -7.37
N SER A 114 -41.61 -49.82 -6.17
CA SER A 114 -40.95 -49.33 -4.96
C SER A 114 -39.43 -49.45 -5.02
N ARG A 115 -38.90 -50.55 -5.58
CA ARG A 115 -37.45 -50.72 -5.78
C ARG A 115 -36.92 -49.64 -6.71
N ASP A 116 -37.57 -49.41 -7.85
CA ASP A 116 -37.12 -48.44 -8.84
C ASP A 116 -37.12 -47.01 -8.28
N ALA A 117 -38.10 -46.66 -7.44
CA ALA A 117 -38.13 -45.38 -6.73
C ALA A 117 -36.97 -45.24 -5.73
N LEU A 118 -36.63 -46.31 -5.01
CA LEU A 118 -35.48 -46.31 -4.08
C LEU A 118 -34.14 -46.22 -4.83
N GLU A 119 -34.01 -46.87 -5.98
CA GLU A 119 -32.82 -46.76 -6.84
C GLU A 119 -32.61 -45.32 -7.35
N GLN A 120 -33.69 -44.63 -7.74
CA GLN A 120 -33.62 -43.22 -8.11
C GLN A 120 -33.19 -42.32 -6.94
N LEU A 121 -33.74 -42.54 -5.75
CA LEU A 121 -33.33 -41.80 -4.54
C LEU A 121 -31.87 -42.06 -4.18
N LEU A 122 -31.41 -43.31 -4.31
CA LEU A 122 -30.02 -43.67 -4.06
C LEU A 122 -29.08 -42.96 -5.04
N SER A 123 -29.41 -42.94 -6.33
CA SER A 123 -28.63 -42.22 -7.34
C SER A 123 -28.58 -40.72 -7.04
N GLY A 124 -29.73 -40.09 -6.72
CA GLY A 124 -29.77 -38.67 -6.40
C GLY A 124 -28.95 -38.32 -5.15
N THR A 125 -29.04 -39.15 -4.11
CA THR A 125 -28.23 -38.98 -2.89
C THR A 125 -26.73 -39.12 -3.17
N GLN A 126 -26.37 -40.02 -4.09
CA GLN A 126 -24.98 -40.22 -4.50
C GLN A 126 -24.43 -39.01 -5.28
N ASP A 127 -25.23 -38.40 -6.15
CA ASP A 127 -24.86 -37.17 -6.86
C ASP A 127 -24.69 -35.98 -5.90
N GLU A 128 -25.55 -35.87 -4.89
CA GLU A 128 -25.41 -34.87 -3.82
C GLU A 128 -24.13 -35.07 -3.01
N LEU A 129 -23.78 -36.33 -2.68
CA LEU A 129 -22.54 -36.66 -1.99
C LEU A 129 -21.30 -36.26 -2.81
N TYR A 130 -21.28 -36.53 -4.11
CA TYR A 130 -20.18 -36.09 -4.98
C TYR A 130 -20.06 -34.57 -5.03
N THR A 131 -21.20 -33.86 -5.09
CA THR A 131 -21.23 -32.40 -5.06
C THR A 131 -20.69 -31.86 -3.73
N LEU A 132 -21.08 -32.47 -2.62
CA LEU A 132 -20.64 -32.05 -1.29
C LEU A 132 -19.14 -32.32 -1.08
N ALA A 133 -18.63 -33.46 -1.55
CA ALA A 133 -17.21 -33.78 -1.52
C ALA A 133 -16.38 -32.78 -2.32
N SER A 134 -16.84 -32.37 -3.50
CA SER A 134 -16.19 -31.32 -4.29
C SER A 134 -16.17 -29.97 -3.57
N LYS A 135 -17.29 -29.56 -2.96
CA LYS A 135 -17.35 -28.34 -2.13
C LYS A 135 -16.40 -28.40 -0.93
N HIS A 136 -16.29 -29.56 -0.29
CA HIS A 136 -15.36 -29.77 0.83
C HIS A 136 -13.91 -29.57 0.40
N GLN A 137 -13.51 -30.14 -0.74
CA GLN A 137 -12.15 -29.96 -1.29
C GLN A 137 -11.83 -28.48 -1.58
N VAL A 138 -12.79 -27.72 -2.13
CA VAL A 138 -12.63 -26.28 -2.37
C VAL A 138 -12.48 -25.50 -1.05
N LEU A 139 -13.22 -25.89 -0.01
CA LEU A 139 -13.09 -25.30 1.32
C LEU A 139 -11.73 -25.61 1.95
N GLU A 140 -11.24 -26.85 1.86
CA GLU A 140 -9.90 -27.22 2.34
C GLU A 140 -8.81 -26.40 1.65
N GLN A 141 -8.90 -26.23 0.33
CA GLN A 141 -7.98 -25.37 -0.42
C GLN A 141 -8.04 -23.91 0.04
N SER A 142 -9.24 -23.40 0.32
CA SER A 142 -9.44 -22.03 0.80
C SER A 142 -8.85 -21.83 2.19
N VAL A 143 -8.96 -22.82 3.09
CA VAL A 143 -8.32 -22.79 4.41
C VAL A 143 -6.79 -22.75 4.28
N GLY A 144 -6.21 -23.58 3.41
CA GLY A 144 -4.77 -23.55 3.15
C GLY A 144 -4.28 -22.18 2.62
N ASN A 145 -5.05 -21.54 1.74
CA ASN A 145 -4.73 -20.19 1.26
C ASN A 145 -4.79 -19.15 2.40
N LEU A 146 -5.75 -19.27 3.33
CA LEU A 146 -5.86 -18.36 4.48
C LEU A 146 -4.68 -18.54 5.46
N GLU A 147 -4.19 -19.76 5.65
CA GLU A 147 -3.00 -20.02 6.46
C GLU A 147 -1.75 -19.35 5.87
N GLN A 148 -1.56 -19.43 4.55
CA GLN A 148 -0.47 -18.72 3.86
C GLN A 148 -0.55 -17.20 4.03
N VAL A 149 -1.75 -16.63 3.90
CA VAL A 149 -1.97 -15.19 4.13
C VAL A 149 -1.64 -14.81 5.57
N LYS A 150 -2.02 -15.64 6.54
CA LYS A 150 -1.70 -15.43 7.96
C LYS A 150 -0.18 -15.42 8.21
N GLU A 151 0.57 -16.32 7.58
CA GLU A 151 2.03 -16.34 7.66
C GLU A 151 2.66 -15.09 7.03
N GLN A 152 2.16 -14.64 5.87
CA GLN A 152 2.61 -13.40 5.23
C GLN A 152 2.37 -12.17 6.11
N ILE A 153 1.21 -12.09 6.76
CA ILE A 153 0.90 -11.03 7.73
C ILE A 153 1.90 -11.05 8.89
N GLY A 154 2.22 -12.23 9.44
CA GLY A 154 3.21 -12.36 10.51
C GLY A 154 4.62 -11.88 10.09
N SER A 155 5.04 -12.19 8.86
CA SER A 155 6.31 -11.70 8.30
C SER A 155 6.31 -10.17 8.14
N LEU A 156 5.22 -9.60 7.63
CA LEU A 156 5.08 -8.14 7.49
C LEU A 156 5.10 -7.44 8.85
N ASP A 157 4.43 -7.98 9.86
CA ASP A 157 4.41 -7.42 11.22
C ASP A 157 5.82 -7.39 11.84
N SER A 158 6.61 -8.46 11.66
CA SER A 158 8.01 -8.49 12.09
C SER A 158 8.86 -7.43 11.38
N THR A 159 8.61 -7.20 10.08
CA THR A 159 9.31 -6.17 9.29
C THR A 159 8.94 -4.76 9.74
N ILE A 160 7.66 -4.50 10.01
CA ILE A 160 7.17 -3.21 10.54
C ILE A 160 7.81 -2.93 11.90
N THR A 161 7.84 -3.93 12.77
CA THR A 161 8.47 -3.82 14.10
C THR A 161 9.95 -3.46 13.97
N SER A 162 10.71 -4.16 13.12
CA SER A 162 12.12 -3.84 12.89
C SER A 162 12.32 -2.42 12.35
N ARG A 163 11.47 -1.97 11.41
CA ARG A 163 11.57 -0.61 10.86
C ARG A 163 11.25 0.47 11.89
N ASN A 164 10.28 0.24 12.76
CA ASN A 164 9.94 1.19 13.82
C ASN A 164 11.10 1.36 14.81
N THR A 165 11.83 0.29 15.13
CA THR A 165 13.05 0.38 15.94
C THR A 165 14.09 1.27 15.25
N THR A 166 14.39 1.03 13.97
CA THR A 166 15.34 1.85 13.20
C THR A 166 14.92 3.32 13.10
N ILE A 167 13.62 3.60 12.94
CA ILE A 167 13.11 4.98 12.93
C ILE A 167 13.39 5.65 14.28
N GLY A 168 13.15 4.96 15.40
CA GLY A 168 13.45 5.50 16.73
C GLY A 168 14.94 5.78 16.97
N GLU A 169 15.83 4.90 16.47
CA GLU A 169 17.28 5.11 16.51
C GLU A 169 17.70 6.33 15.69
N LEU A 170 17.16 6.48 14.48
CA LEU A 170 17.45 7.64 13.61
C LEU A 170 16.91 8.95 14.19
N ASP A 171 15.73 8.95 14.79
CA ASP A 171 15.15 10.15 15.42
C ASP A 171 16.04 10.63 16.59
N SER A 172 16.58 9.69 17.37
CA SER A 172 17.54 10.00 18.43
C SER A 172 18.83 10.63 17.88
N GLN A 173 19.38 10.09 16.79
CA GLN A 173 20.57 10.67 16.13
C GLN A 173 20.31 12.07 15.56
N ILE A 174 19.11 12.33 15.02
CA ILE A 174 18.73 13.66 14.51
C ILE A 174 18.69 14.69 15.65
N VAL A 175 18.20 14.31 16.82
CA VAL A 175 18.21 15.20 18.00
C VAL A 175 19.65 15.51 18.42
N GLU A 176 20.50 14.50 18.57
CA GLU A 176 21.91 14.71 18.92
C GLU A 176 22.64 15.63 17.94
N LEU A 177 22.46 15.42 16.62
CA LEU A 177 23.08 16.25 15.60
C LEU A 177 22.57 17.70 15.62
N ARG A 178 21.28 17.91 15.93
CA ARG A 178 20.73 19.27 16.08
C ARG A 178 21.36 20.00 17.25
N ASP A 179 21.51 19.32 18.38
CA ASP A 179 22.16 19.89 19.57
C ASP A 179 23.63 20.20 19.31
N GLU A 180 24.34 19.32 18.60
CA GLU A 180 25.73 19.55 18.19
C GLU A 180 25.86 20.76 17.25
N ILE A 181 24.99 20.88 16.25
CA ILE A 181 24.97 22.04 15.35
C ILE A 181 24.76 23.34 16.12
N GLU A 182 23.85 23.36 17.08
CA GLU A 182 23.56 24.56 17.86
C GLU A 182 24.73 24.93 18.78
N ALA A 183 25.34 23.93 19.43
CA ALA A 183 26.56 24.13 20.21
C ALA A 183 27.69 24.70 19.35
N LEU A 184 27.88 24.18 18.13
CA LEU A 184 28.90 24.66 17.21
C LEU A 184 28.64 26.09 16.71
N LYS A 185 27.38 26.49 16.51
CA LYS A 185 27.04 27.88 16.15
C LYS A 185 27.43 28.84 17.27
N VAL A 186 27.02 28.54 18.50
CA VAL A 186 27.36 29.36 19.67
C VAL A 186 28.88 29.44 19.85
N ALA A 187 29.57 28.31 19.70
CA ALA A 187 31.03 28.26 19.80
C ALA A 187 31.73 29.07 18.69
N ARG A 188 31.10 29.24 17.52
CA ARG A 188 31.67 29.98 16.37
C ARG A 188 31.55 31.50 16.51
N GLU A 189 30.51 32.02 17.15
CA GLU A 189 30.26 33.47 17.25
C GLU A 189 31.49 34.32 17.63
N PRO A 190 32.28 34.00 18.68
CA PRO A 190 33.45 34.81 19.07
C PRO A 190 34.61 34.77 18.05
N TRP A 191 34.59 33.84 17.09
CA TRP A 191 35.60 33.73 16.03
C TRP A 191 35.18 34.39 14.72
N MET A 192 33.99 35.00 14.66
CA MET A 192 33.59 35.76 13.47
C MET A 192 34.32 37.11 13.46
N LEU A 193 35.31 37.23 12.57
CA LEU A 193 36.02 38.48 12.34
C LEU A 193 35.11 39.47 11.60
N GLU A 194 34.89 40.64 12.20
CA GLU A 194 34.20 41.75 11.57
C GLU A 194 35.25 42.61 10.86
N THR A 195 35.28 42.54 9.54
CA THR A 195 36.22 43.34 8.74
C THR A 195 35.48 44.34 7.86
N ARG A 196 36.11 45.49 7.66
CA ARG A 196 35.64 46.52 6.74
C ARG A 196 36.77 46.93 5.83
N THR A 197 36.55 46.93 4.53
CA THR A 197 37.51 47.46 3.56
C THR A 197 37.08 48.86 3.13
N SER A 198 38.01 49.81 3.15
CA SER A 198 37.75 51.18 2.67
C SER A 198 39.00 51.83 2.09
N GLY A 199 38.83 52.75 1.15
CA GLY A 199 39.88 53.66 0.73
C GLY A 199 40.30 54.62 1.87
N LEU A 200 41.50 55.19 1.75
CA LEU A 200 41.99 56.21 2.68
C LEU A 200 41.69 57.61 2.17
N MET A 201 41.37 58.52 3.10
CA MET A 201 41.31 59.95 2.77
C MET A 201 42.72 60.47 2.49
N CYS A 202 42.87 61.29 1.43
CA CYS A 202 44.15 61.94 1.16
C CYS A 202 44.38 62.95 2.29
N THR A 203 45.29 62.68 3.23
CA THR A 203 45.73 63.67 4.21
C THR A 203 47.24 63.84 4.11
N GLY A 204 47.70 65.09 4.20
CA GLY A 204 49.15 65.39 4.22
C GLY A 204 49.88 64.71 5.37
N SER A 205 49.17 64.35 6.45
CA SER A 205 49.71 63.61 7.58
C SER A 205 50.02 62.14 7.30
N MET A 206 49.54 61.55 6.20
CA MET A 206 49.69 60.12 5.90
C MET A 206 50.61 59.79 4.71
N GLU A 207 50.77 60.74 3.78
CA GLU A 207 51.62 60.60 2.59
C GLU A 207 53.10 60.85 2.91
N PRO A 208 54.02 59.87 2.81
CA PRO A 208 54.11 58.98 1.65
C PRO A 208 53.85 57.51 1.96
N ALA A 209 53.72 57.14 3.24
CA ALA A 209 53.68 55.74 3.65
C ALA A 209 52.28 55.16 3.66
N LEU A 210 51.21 55.95 3.63
CA LEU A 210 49.87 55.54 3.25
C LEU A 210 49.25 56.61 2.37
N THR A 211 48.68 56.18 1.26
CA THR A 211 48.17 57.10 0.24
C THR A 211 46.67 56.93 0.09
N CYS A 212 46.00 57.94 -0.47
CA CYS A 212 44.61 57.77 -0.89
C CYS A 212 44.44 56.94 -2.16
N LEU A 213 45.54 56.44 -2.72
CA LEU A 213 45.50 55.37 -3.70
C LEU A 213 45.39 54.01 -3.02
N ASP A 214 45.63 53.92 -1.70
CA ASP A 214 45.62 52.66 -0.98
C ASP A 214 44.21 52.32 -0.45
N GLU A 215 43.93 51.03 -0.40
CA GLU A 215 42.75 50.45 0.23
C GLU A 215 43.18 49.69 1.49
N VAL A 216 42.48 49.91 2.60
CA VAL A 216 42.80 49.28 3.89
C VAL A 216 41.65 48.38 4.32
N THR A 217 41.98 47.16 4.73
CA THR A 217 41.06 46.27 5.43
C THR A 217 41.27 46.44 6.93
N TRP A 218 40.24 46.94 7.59
CA TRP A 218 40.14 47.15 9.03
C TRP A 218 39.57 45.90 9.70
N LEU A 219 40.17 45.46 10.80
CA LEU A 219 39.54 44.55 11.75
C LEU A 219 38.84 45.39 12.83
N MET A 220 37.51 45.27 12.91
CA MET A 220 36.64 46.13 13.72
C MET A 220 36.43 45.57 15.13
N ASN A 221 36.40 44.24 15.27
CA ASN A 221 36.25 43.55 16.55
C ASN A 221 37.59 43.02 17.09
N SER A 222 38.60 43.88 17.04
CA SER A 222 39.94 43.60 17.57
C SER A 222 39.96 43.52 19.09
N TYR A 223 40.97 42.85 19.65
CA TYR A 223 41.32 43.01 21.06
C TYR A 223 42.41 44.07 21.20
N PRO A 224 42.46 44.83 22.31
CA PRO A 224 43.47 45.87 22.50
C PRO A 224 44.91 45.34 22.45
N GLU A 225 45.10 44.06 22.81
CA GLU A 225 46.37 43.33 22.75
C GLU A 225 46.87 43.09 21.32
N ASP A 226 45.98 43.12 20.31
CA ASP A 226 46.34 42.91 18.91
C ASP A 226 47.01 44.15 18.28
N ILE A 227 46.90 45.31 18.94
CA ILE A 227 47.40 46.60 18.44
C ILE A 227 48.77 46.89 19.06
N ALA A 228 49.81 46.62 18.29
CA ALA A 228 51.20 46.89 18.66
C ALA A 228 51.73 48.23 18.09
N GLU A 229 52.89 48.67 18.60
CA GLU A 229 53.64 49.76 17.99
C GLU A 229 53.94 49.44 16.51
N GLY A 230 53.72 50.43 15.64
CA GLY A 230 53.85 50.31 14.19
C GLY A 230 52.57 49.91 13.46
N VAL A 231 51.52 49.44 14.16
CA VAL A 231 50.21 49.14 13.55
C VAL A 231 49.49 50.42 13.15
N ILE A 232 48.74 50.39 12.05
CA ILE A 232 47.87 51.50 11.65
C ILE A 232 46.50 51.29 12.28
N ILE A 233 46.00 52.28 13.00
CA ILE A 233 44.68 52.29 13.61
C ILE A 233 43.80 53.37 12.99
N SER A 234 42.51 53.09 12.90
CA SER A 234 41.47 54.09 12.67
C SER A 234 40.83 54.44 13.99
N PHE A 235 40.74 55.71 14.35
CA PHE A 235 40.11 56.14 15.59
C PHE A 235 39.31 57.43 15.40
N ASP A 236 38.39 57.71 16.32
CA ASP A 236 37.67 58.98 16.35
C ASP A 236 38.60 60.11 16.80
N ILE A 237 38.86 61.07 15.93
CA ILE A 237 39.72 62.23 16.22
C ILE A 237 39.23 63.01 17.46
N GLY A 238 37.95 62.88 17.84
CA GLY A 238 37.36 63.40 19.08
C GLY A 238 38.11 62.97 20.35
N ALA A 239 38.83 61.85 20.28
CA ALA A 239 39.70 61.37 21.35
C ALA A 239 40.98 62.21 21.53
N CYS A 240 41.33 63.04 20.54
CA CYS A 240 42.59 63.77 20.44
C CYS A 240 42.42 65.28 20.18
N ARG A 241 41.38 65.69 19.44
CA ARG A 241 41.04 67.07 19.06
C ARG A 241 39.52 67.18 18.99
N ASP A 242 38.94 68.37 19.19
CA ASP A 242 37.49 68.62 19.15
C ASP A 242 36.90 68.55 17.71
N GLU A 243 37.06 67.42 17.03
CA GLU A 243 36.49 67.13 15.70
C GLU A 243 35.93 65.69 15.69
N SER A 244 34.95 65.37 14.84
CA SER A 244 34.34 64.03 14.78
C SER A 244 34.61 63.36 13.43
N LYS A 245 35.84 62.91 13.21
CA LYS A 245 36.30 62.31 11.94
C LYS A 245 37.18 61.10 12.21
N TRP A 246 37.06 60.08 11.37
CA TRP A 246 37.90 58.89 11.44
C TRP A 246 39.21 59.14 10.71
N ILE A 247 40.31 58.91 11.40
CA ILE A 247 41.66 59.12 10.86
C ILE A 247 42.48 57.86 11.03
N ALA A 248 43.22 57.49 9.98
CA ALA A 248 44.12 56.36 9.96
C ALA A 248 45.51 56.85 10.38
N HIS A 249 46.07 56.41 11.49
CA HIS A 249 47.41 56.82 11.94
C HIS A 249 48.20 55.62 12.44
N ARG A 250 49.53 55.73 12.46
CA ARG A 250 50.40 54.68 13.00
C ARG A 250 50.56 54.85 14.50
N VAL A 251 50.45 53.75 15.23
CA VAL A 251 50.75 53.71 16.65
C VAL A 251 52.27 53.84 16.84
N GLU A 252 52.72 54.87 17.53
CA GLU A 252 54.14 55.04 17.87
C GLU A 252 54.45 54.42 19.23
N LYS A 253 53.53 54.52 20.19
CA LYS A 253 53.67 53.97 21.54
C LYS A 253 52.36 53.38 22.03
N VAL A 254 52.48 52.38 22.89
CA VAL A 254 51.35 51.80 23.62
C VAL A 254 51.60 51.93 25.12
N LYS A 255 50.57 52.27 25.89
CA LYS A 255 50.61 52.17 27.36
C LYS A 255 49.32 51.56 27.89
N VAL A 256 49.40 50.99 29.08
CA VAL A 256 48.25 50.45 29.81
C VAL A 256 48.18 51.13 31.16
N GLU A 257 47.05 51.78 31.44
CA GLU A 257 46.77 52.46 32.71
C GLU A 257 45.41 51.99 33.22
N ASP A 258 45.34 51.50 34.46
CA ASP A 258 44.12 50.95 35.07
C ASP A 258 43.39 49.89 34.22
N GLY A 259 44.15 49.10 33.45
CA GLY A 259 43.62 48.08 32.54
C GLY A 259 43.06 48.62 31.22
N ILE A 260 43.17 49.92 30.96
CA ILE A 260 42.78 50.56 29.71
C ILE A 260 44.02 50.72 28.83
N TYR A 261 43.93 50.28 27.58
CA TYR A 261 44.97 50.46 26.58
C TYR A 261 44.85 51.83 25.94
N TYR A 262 45.97 52.52 25.82
CA TYR A 262 46.10 53.81 25.16
C TYR A 262 47.16 53.74 24.08
N TYR A 263 46.88 54.39 22.96
CA TYR A 263 47.73 54.43 21.79
C TYR A 263 48.18 55.87 21.55
N TRP A 264 49.47 56.06 21.27
CA TRP A 264 50.04 57.35 20.89
C TRP A 264 50.15 57.40 19.37
N PRO A 265 49.17 57.98 18.65
CA PRO A 265 49.16 58.00 17.21
C PRO A 265 50.15 59.02 16.65
N LYS A 266 50.61 58.72 15.46
CA LYS A 266 51.44 59.58 14.62
C LYS A 266 50.99 59.42 13.18
N GLY A 267 50.65 60.53 12.54
CA GLY A 267 50.51 60.55 11.08
C GLY A 267 51.81 60.10 10.42
N ASP A 268 51.72 59.21 9.43
CA ASP A 268 52.86 58.59 8.76
C ASP A 268 53.88 59.59 8.16
N ASN A 269 53.43 60.79 7.79
CA ASN A 269 54.28 61.87 7.27
C ASN A 269 54.63 62.93 8.32
N ASN A 270 54.03 62.87 9.51
CA ASN A 270 54.30 63.85 10.55
C ASN A 270 55.71 63.59 11.12
N SER A 271 56.49 64.64 11.33
CA SER A 271 57.81 64.52 11.99
C SER A 271 57.67 64.21 13.49
N GLN A 272 56.56 64.65 14.10
CA GLN A 272 56.21 64.46 15.51
C GLN A 272 54.88 63.70 15.63
N ALA A 273 54.67 63.03 16.76
CA ALA A 273 53.38 62.43 17.09
C ALA A 273 52.29 63.47 17.34
N ASP A 274 51.03 63.05 17.33
CA ASP A 274 49.89 63.99 17.33
C ASP A 274 49.64 64.69 18.67
N GLY A 275 50.34 64.26 19.73
CA GLY A 275 50.40 64.94 21.03
C GLY A 275 49.34 64.50 22.05
N CYS A 276 48.64 63.39 21.81
CA CYS A 276 47.51 62.91 22.61
C CYS A 276 47.49 61.38 22.71
N TRP A 277 46.93 60.85 23.81
CA TRP A 277 46.72 59.41 24.00
C TRP A 277 45.28 59.05 23.61
N VAL A 278 45.11 58.07 22.73
CA VAL A 278 43.80 57.57 22.28
C VAL A 278 43.46 56.29 23.04
N PRO A 279 42.40 56.25 23.86
CA PRO A 279 41.96 55.01 24.51
C PRO A 279 41.37 54.01 23.50
N PHE A 280 41.50 52.72 23.78
CA PHE A 280 40.98 51.64 22.91
C PHE A 280 39.48 51.76 22.60
N SER A 281 38.68 52.28 23.53
CA SER A 281 37.24 52.51 23.32
C SER A 281 36.92 53.50 22.19
N HIS A 282 37.91 54.26 21.70
CA HIS A 282 37.79 55.18 20.57
C HIS A 282 38.47 54.66 19.29
N VAL A 283 39.10 53.48 19.34
CA VAL A 283 39.65 52.81 18.17
C VAL A 283 38.50 52.11 17.44
N ASN A 284 38.28 52.49 16.19
CA ASN A 284 37.25 51.91 15.35
C ASN A 284 37.71 50.62 14.67
N GLY A 285 39.02 50.43 14.51
CA GLY A 285 39.62 49.21 14.00
C GLY A 285 41.10 49.41 13.69
N TYR A 286 41.82 48.31 13.47
CA TYR A 286 43.22 48.37 13.03
C TYR A 286 43.42 47.69 11.68
N ALA A 287 44.40 48.17 10.92
CA ALA A 287 44.69 47.70 9.59
C ALA A 287 45.34 46.31 9.65
N ILE A 288 44.67 45.31 9.07
CA ILE A 288 45.19 43.96 8.90
C ILE A 288 45.74 43.72 7.49
N ASN A 289 45.35 44.57 6.53
CA ASN A 289 45.85 44.51 5.16
C ASN A 289 45.82 45.90 4.53
N VAL A 290 46.83 46.21 3.71
CA VAL A 290 46.91 47.45 2.92
C VAL A 290 47.21 47.07 1.48
N ARG A 291 46.26 47.34 0.59
CA ARG A 291 46.43 47.16 -0.85
C ARG A 291 46.88 48.48 -1.46
N ARG A 292 48.15 48.50 -1.89
CA ARG A 292 48.75 49.69 -2.49
C ARG A 292 48.14 50.02 -3.84
N ASN A 293 47.90 51.30 -4.10
CA ASN A 293 47.41 51.78 -5.39
C ASN A 293 46.14 51.06 -5.90
N ALA A 294 45.26 50.65 -4.98
CA ALA A 294 43.95 50.09 -5.29
C ALA A 294 43.00 51.11 -5.95
N HIS A 295 43.24 52.40 -5.75
CA HIS A 295 42.46 53.53 -6.27
C HIS A 295 43.31 54.44 -7.18
N PRO A 296 43.80 53.95 -8.33
CA PRO A 296 44.63 54.74 -9.24
C PRO A 296 43.93 56.00 -9.79
N GLU A 297 42.60 56.01 -9.81
CA GLU A 297 41.77 57.18 -10.15
C GLU A 297 42.03 58.39 -9.25
N ASN A 298 42.50 58.17 -8.02
CA ASN A 298 42.84 59.24 -7.07
C ASN A 298 44.23 59.84 -7.30
N ALA A 299 44.97 59.42 -8.34
CA ALA A 299 46.35 59.88 -8.59
C ALA A 299 46.44 61.39 -8.81
N GLU A 300 45.49 61.99 -9.54
CA GLU A 300 45.44 63.44 -9.75
C GLU A 300 45.20 64.18 -8.42
N LEU A 301 44.24 63.70 -7.63
CA LEU A 301 43.94 64.22 -6.30
C LEU A 301 45.12 64.16 -5.35
N ARG A 302 45.81 63.02 -5.35
CA ARG A 302 47.02 62.82 -4.57
C ARG A 302 48.07 63.87 -4.94
N ASN A 303 48.31 64.08 -6.23
CA ASN A 303 49.28 65.08 -6.68
C ASN A 303 48.88 66.49 -6.22
N MET A 304 47.60 66.86 -6.32
CA MET A 304 47.10 68.14 -5.83
C MET A 304 47.32 68.32 -4.32
N VAL A 305 47.03 67.30 -3.51
CA VAL A 305 47.24 67.35 -2.05
C VAL A 305 48.73 67.46 -1.70
N VAL A 306 49.59 66.71 -2.40
CA VAL A 306 51.05 66.76 -2.21
C VAL A 306 51.61 68.13 -2.58
N GLU A 307 51.17 68.71 -3.70
CA GLU A 307 51.57 70.05 -4.13
C GLU A 307 51.13 71.13 -3.12
N ALA A 308 49.86 71.09 -2.71
CA ALA A 308 49.33 72.03 -1.74
C ALA A 308 50.01 71.94 -0.37
N GLN A 309 50.36 70.72 0.06
CA GLN A 309 51.14 70.49 1.29
C GLN A 309 52.54 71.11 1.16
N ALA A 310 53.22 70.88 0.03
CA ALA A 310 54.54 71.45 -0.19
C ALA A 310 54.52 72.99 -0.21
N ASP A 311 53.47 73.62 -0.74
CA ASP A 311 53.27 75.06 -0.67
C ASP A 311 53.06 75.55 0.76
N MET A 312 52.24 74.85 1.55
CA MET A 312 52.04 75.19 2.96
C MET A 312 53.34 75.07 3.75
N ASP A 313 54.11 74.00 3.55
CA ASP A 313 55.40 73.78 4.22
C ASP A 313 56.42 74.84 3.83
N ARG A 314 56.50 75.21 2.54
CA ARG A 314 57.33 76.33 2.06
C ARG A 314 56.93 77.65 2.71
N ALA A 315 55.65 77.96 2.73
CA ALA A 315 55.13 79.18 3.34
C ALA A 315 55.44 79.24 4.84
N MET A 316 55.27 78.13 5.54
CA MET A 316 55.59 78.00 6.95
C MET A 316 57.10 78.15 7.21
N ALA A 317 57.95 77.57 6.36
CA ALA A 317 59.40 77.71 6.46
C ALA A 317 59.85 79.16 6.24
N ILE A 318 59.30 79.86 5.24
CA ILE A 318 59.56 81.28 5.00
C ILE A 318 59.12 82.11 6.20
N HIS A 319 57.89 81.91 6.67
CA HIS A 319 57.37 82.60 7.84
C HIS A 319 58.28 82.37 9.06
N ASN A 320 58.66 81.13 9.35
CA ASN A 320 59.51 80.80 10.49
C ASN A 320 60.92 81.38 10.34
N ALA A 321 61.53 81.29 9.16
CA ALA A 321 62.85 81.88 8.89
C ALA A 321 62.84 83.40 9.05
N THR A 322 61.79 84.09 8.56
CA THR A 322 61.60 85.53 8.74
C THR A 322 61.35 85.88 10.21
N LYS A 323 60.53 85.08 10.91
CA LYS A 323 60.29 85.21 12.35
C LYS A 323 61.59 85.10 13.14
N SER A 324 62.43 84.10 12.84
CA SER A 324 63.75 83.93 13.44
C SER A 324 64.68 85.11 13.13
N ARG A 325 64.66 85.63 11.89
CA ARG A 325 65.49 86.77 11.46
C ARG A 325 65.16 88.06 12.22
N TYR A 326 63.88 88.34 12.42
CA TYR A 326 63.45 89.55 13.13
C TYR A 326 63.41 89.41 14.65
N CYS A 327 63.54 88.20 15.17
CA CYS A 327 63.60 87.98 16.59
C CYS A 327 64.85 88.63 17.22
N ARG A 328 64.65 89.75 17.92
CA ARG A 328 65.68 90.45 18.71
C ARG A 328 65.31 90.50 20.19
N ALA A 329 66.34 90.65 21.04
CA ALA A 329 66.16 90.94 22.46
C ALA A 329 65.48 92.32 22.66
N ALA A 330 64.76 92.47 23.77
CA ALA A 330 63.94 93.63 24.08
C ALA A 330 64.70 94.96 23.89
N PRO A 331 64.17 95.93 23.12
CA PRO A 331 64.75 97.27 23.08
C PRO A 331 64.55 97.98 24.43
N THR A 332 65.59 98.68 24.91
CA THR A 332 65.56 99.40 26.20
C THR A 332 64.66 100.64 26.21
N SER A 333 64.18 101.11 25.06
CA SER A 333 63.15 102.15 24.96
C SER A 333 62.48 102.14 23.58
N GLY A 334 61.20 101.77 23.51
CA GLY A 334 60.40 101.84 22.28
C GLY A 334 59.18 100.91 22.32
N THR A 335 58.09 101.32 21.65
CA THR A 335 56.90 100.50 21.41
C THR A 335 57.24 99.35 20.47
N SER A 336 57.41 98.15 21.02
CA SER A 336 57.61 96.91 20.26
C SER A 336 56.46 95.95 20.53
N VAL A 337 56.06 95.18 19.51
CA VAL A 337 55.07 94.11 19.63
C VAL A 337 55.84 92.83 20.00
N GLY A 338 55.45 92.20 21.12
CA GLY A 338 56.07 90.97 21.59
C GLY A 338 55.35 89.75 21.06
N ALA A 339 56.07 88.82 20.43
CA ALA A 339 55.57 87.48 20.15
C ALA A 339 56.58 86.44 20.61
N GLU A 340 56.12 85.25 20.99
CA GLU A 340 56.98 84.17 21.44
C GLU A 340 57.49 83.34 20.24
N HIS A 341 58.79 83.03 20.22
CA HIS A 341 59.42 82.11 19.29
C HIS A 341 60.38 81.22 20.08
N ASP A 342 60.24 79.90 19.94
CA ASP A 342 61.07 78.91 20.64
C ASP A 342 61.19 79.15 22.15
N GLY A 343 60.08 79.53 22.78
CA GLY A 343 60.02 79.79 24.23
C GLY A 343 60.68 81.10 24.69
N LYS A 344 61.02 82.01 23.77
CA LYS A 344 61.64 83.30 24.08
C LYS A 344 60.82 84.46 23.52
N PRO A 345 60.73 85.59 24.25
CA PRO A 345 60.07 86.79 23.74
C PRO A 345 60.92 87.42 22.62
N CYS A 346 60.32 87.54 21.44
CA CYS A 346 60.85 88.24 20.29
C CYS A 346 60.16 89.58 20.11
N TYR A 347 60.94 90.62 19.79
CA TYR A 347 60.44 91.98 19.61
C TYR A 347 60.67 92.45 18.18
N PHE A 348 59.59 92.89 17.54
CA PHE A 348 59.56 93.34 16.15
C PHE A 348 59.35 94.87 16.11
N THR A 349 59.95 95.55 15.14
CA THR A 349 59.51 96.91 14.76
C THR A 349 58.15 96.82 14.07
N SER A 350 57.40 97.91 14.01
CA SER A 350 56.11 97.94 13.30
C SER A 350 56.24 97.46 11.86
N GLN A 351 57.30 97.85 11.15
CA GLN A 351 57.54 97.44 9.76
C GLN A 351 57.83 95.93 9.64
N GLU A 352 58.65 95.36 10.52
CA GLU A 352 58.94 93.90 10.51
C GLU A 352 57.74 93.08 10.93
N TRP A 353 56.89 93.61 11.83
CA TRP A 353 55.64 92.97 12.21
C TRP A 353 54.64 92.97 11.06
N ASP A 354 54.50 94.09 10.34
CA ASP A 354 53.63 94.18 9.17
C ASP A 354 54.08 93.22 8.06
N GLU A 355 55.39 93.02 7.88
CA GLU A 355 55.93 92.03 6.95
C GLU A 355 55.69 90.59 7.43
N LEU A 356 55.89 90.29 8.72
CA LEU A 356 55.63 88.98 9.29
C LEU A 356 54.13 88.62 9.23
N ASP A 357 53.26 89.58 9.55
CA ASP A 357 51.82 89.44 9.44
C ASP A 357 51.40 89.28 7.97
N HIS A 358 52.00 90.02 7.03
CA HIS A 358 51.76 89.81 5.60
C HIS A 358 52.15 88.39 5.16
N LEU A 359 53.33 87.91 5.54
CA LEU A 359 53.77 86.53 5.26
C LEU A 359 52.84 85.49 5.91
N TYR A 360 52.39 85.75 7.13
CA TYR A 360 51.45 84.85 7.81
C TYR A 360 50.07 84.84 7.13
N GLN A 361 49.47 86.01 6.90
CA GLN A 361 48.10 86.16 6.39
C GLN A 361 47.97 85.82 4.91
N VAL A 362 48.95 86.21 4.09
CA VAL A 362 48.86 86.08 2.63
C VAL A 362 49.53 84.80 2.17
N VAL A 363 50.75 84.53 2.66
CA VAL A 363 51.56 83.41 2.17
C VAL A 363 51.18 82.13 2.90
N TYR A 364 51.26 82.12 4.24
CA TYR A 364 50.95 80.91 5.03
C TYR A 364 49.46 80.59 5.06
N LEU A 365 48.58 81.51 5.47
CA LEU A 365 47.14 81.23 5.52
C LEU A 365 46.54 81.05 4.11
N GLY A 366 47.10 81.69 3.09
CA GLY A 366 46.72 81.45 1.69
C GLY A 366 47.02 80.01 1.26
N ALA A 367 48.26 79.55 1.50
CA ALA A 367 48.66 78.17 1.22
C ALA A 367 47.91 77.15 2.09
N TYR A 368 47.68 77.45 3.36
CA TYR A 368 46.89 76.64 4.28
C TYR A 368 45.45 76.47 3.80
N ARG A 369 44.77 77.57 3.42
CA ARG A 369 43.39 77.51 2.90
C ARG A 369 43.31 76.75 1.57
N TYR A 370 44.33 76.89 0.71
CA TYR A 370 44.41 76.11 -0.52
C TYR A 370 44.56 74.62 -0.22
N TRP A 371 45.45 74.27 0.71
CA TRP A 371 45.61 72.90 1.19
C TRP A 371 44.33 72.34 1.83
N GLU A 372 43.69 73.09 2.73
CA GLU A 372 42.44 72.71 3.39
C GLU A 372 41.29 72.51 2.40
N CYS A 373 41.14 73.41 1.42
CA CYS A 373 40.16 73.26 0.34
C CYS A 373 40.44 72.01 -0.51
N THR A 374 41.70 71.75 -0.84
CA THR A 374 42.10 70.59 -1.66
C THR A 374 41.87 69.30 -0.88
N LEU A 375 42.13 69.32 0.43
CA LEU A 375 41.84 68.25 1.37
C LEU A 375 40.35 67.95 1.45
N ASP A 376 39.51 68.98 1.57
CA ASP A 376 38.05 68.82 1.60
C ASP A 376 37.48 68.32 0.25
N SER A 377 38.05 68.79 -0.86
CA SER A 377 37.73 68.25 -2.19
C SER A 377 38.09 66.77 -2.29
N ALA A 378 39.24 66.38 -1.72
CA ALA A 378 39.66 64.98 -1.66
C ALA A 378 38.77 64.11 -0.78
N ARG A 379 38.32 64.64 0.37
CA ARG A 379 37.34 63.97 1.25
C ARG A 379 36.05 63.69 0.51
N ASN A 380 35.51 64.69 -0.20
CA ASN A 380 34.24 64.58 -0.91
C ASN A 380 34.32 63.68 -2.17
N ALA A 381 35.49 63.57 -2.78
CA ALA A 381 35.68 62.71 -3.96
C ALA A 381 35.57 61.21 -3.66
N THR A 382 35.99 60.79 -2.46
CA THR A 382 35.97 59.38 -2.03
C THR A 382 34.57 58.82 -1.71
N HIS A 383 33.53 59.65 -1.73
CA HIS A 383 32.17 59.29 -1.29
C HIS A 383 31.12 59.18 -2.41
N SER A 384 31.52 59.02 -3.69
CA SER A 384 30.56 58.78 -4.78
C SER A 384 30.23 57.28 -4.89
N PRO A 385 29.04 56.81 -4.43
CA PRO A 385 28.69 55.39 -4.47
C PRO A 385 28.39 54.89 -5.89
N ASP A 386 28.24 55.81 -6.83
CA ASP A 386 27.64 55.57 -8.15
C ASP A 386 28.68 55.51 -9.29
N GLY A 387 29.98 55.49 -8.98
CA GLY A 387 31.06 55.44 -9.98
C GLY A 387 31.12 56.66 -10.91
N ARG A 388 30.44 57.77 -10.57
CA ARG A 388 30.54 59.03 -11.31
C ARG A 388 31.83 59.74 -10.95
N ALA A 389 32.48 60.33 -11.96
CA ALA A 389 33.65 61.17 -11.78
C ALA A 389 33.39 62.21 -10.66
N PRO A 390 34.28 62.30 -9.67
CA PRO A 390 34.07 63.22 -8.56
C PRO A 390 34.04 64.66 -9.06
N ILE A 391 33.08 65.44 -8.56
CA ILE A 391 33.00 66.88 -8.83
C ILE A 391 34.03 67.54 -7.91
N TYR A 392 35.19 67.88 -8.46
CA TYR A 392 36.22 68.59 -7.72
C TYR A 392 35.79 70.03 -7.50
N GLN A 393 35.72 70.45 -6.24
CA GLN A 393 35.58 71.86 -5.92
C GLN A 393 36.86 72.57 -6.37
N THR A 394 36.71 73.62 -7.18
CA THR A 394 37.88 74.35 -7.69
C THR A 394 38.49 75.17 -6.55
N CYS A 395 39.62 74.71 -6.02
CA CYS A 395 40.43 75.46 -5.06
C CYS A 395 41.32 76.44 -5.81
N SER A 396 41.18 77.74 -5.53
CA SER A 396 42.00 78.76 -6.17
C SER A 396 43.41 78.77 -5.56
N HIS A 397 44.42 78.52 -6.39
CA HIS A 397 45.83 78.62 -5.99
C HIS A 397 46.17 80.08 -5.66
N PRO A 398 46.76 80.40 -4.49
CA PRO A 398 47.34 81.71 -4.26
C PRO A 398 48.50 81.87 -5.26
N GLY A 399 48.48 82.89 -6.13
CA GLY A 399 49.44 83.03 -7.23
C GLY A 399 50.92 82.87 -6.83
N PRO A 400 51.84 82.67 -7.79
CA PRO A 400 53.24 82.34 -7.51
C PRO A 400 53.87 83.29 -6.49
N MET A 401 54.41 82.71 -5.42
CA MET A 401 55.13 83.42 -4.36
C MET A 401 56.47 83.89 -4.92
N SER A 402 56.56 85.17 -5.32
CA SER A 402 57.82 85.79 -5.79
C SER A 402 58.61 86.42 -4.65
#